data_AF-S2FXB6-F1
#
_entry.id   AF-S2FXB6-F1
#
_cell.length_a   1.000
_cell.length_b   1.000
_cell.length_c   1.000
_cell.angle_alpha   90.00
_cell.angle_beta   90.00
_cell.angle_gamma   90.00
#
_symmetry.space_group_name_H-M   'P 1'
#
loop_
_entity.id
_entity.type
_entity.pdbx_description
1 polymer ?
#
loop_
_entity_poly.entity_id
_entity_poly.type
_entity_poly.pdbx_seq_one_letter_code
_entity_poly.pdbx_strand_id
1 'polypeptide(L)'
;MRESPITTQDIVDAGNAILAAGRAVNGYSLRNAIGSGRADRLIRIWAEHVQLNGTTATGVMNIPARAQALISTYVKRQEASVNLLLQELAVVLSETARSEALEEIESLKASVEQQRNALLDADLLIDRLEQANQDLENQLVLEQENAAQVRASLELLEDQARKDSSALADLNSRVHEVQEDASSLRELLEDEKTKLSRAENEVLRLEERIAGLVEKSKQQDSALLDARRDAQASREREATVNGQMLQLQRDRDVDVELITKLRLEVGTAAARVSQSEAEANAYKGQLAQLNDRVGGLLSAIGPGAAHE
;
A
#
# COMPACT_ATOMS: atom_id res chain seq x y z
N MET A 1 -105.31 -116.57 -57.58
CA MET A 1 -104.18 -116.81 -56.66
C MET A 1 -103.53 -115.46 -56.38
N ARG A 2 -103.32 -115.10 -55.11
CA ARG A 2 -102.85 -113.76 -54.69
C ARG A 2 -101.45 -113.48 -55.23
N GLU A 3 -101.29 -112.36 -55.94
CA GLU A 3 -100.00 -111.86 -56.42
C GLU A 3 -99.12 -111.51 -55.21
N SER A 4 -97.87 -111.97 -55.21
CA SER A 4 -96.92 -111.69 -54.14
C SER A 4 -96.47 -110.22 -54.26
N PRO A 5 -96.49 -109.42 -53.18
CA PRO A 5 -96.18 -107.97 -53.24
C PRO A 5 -94.70 -107.63 -53.49
N ILE A 6 -93.86 -108.62 -53.81
CA ILE A 6 -92.42 -108.45 -54.04
C ILE A 6 -92.13 -108.80 -55.49
N THR A 7 -91.74 -107.79 -56.27
CA THR A 7 -91.41 -107.95 -57.68
C THR A 7 -89.96 -108.43 -57.84
N THR A 8 -89.63 -108.98 -59.01
CA THR A 8 -88.26 -109.39 -59.34
C THR A 8 -87.30 -108.20 -59.31
N GLN A 9 -87.77 -107.00 -59.66
CA GLN A 9 -86.96 -105.78 -59.68
C GLN A 9 -86.56 -105.35 -58.26
N ASP A 10 -87.48 -105.45 -57.29
CA ASP A 10 -87.18 -105.14 -55.89
C ASP A 10 -86.05 -106.03 -55.33
N ILE A 11 -85.95 -107.27 -55.81
CA ILE A 11 -84.91 -108.24 -55.42
C ILE A 11 -83.56 -107.85 -56.01
N VAL A 12 -83.55 -107.39 -57.26
CA VAL A 12 -82.34 -106.94 -57.97
C VAL A 12 -81.79 -105.66 -57.34
N ASP A 13 -82.66 -104.69 -57.09
CA ASP A 13 -82.28 -103.40 -56.49
C ASP A 13 -81.73 -103.59 -55.08
N ALA A 14 -82.35 -104.47 -54.28
CA ALA A 14 -81.85 -104.85 -52.96
C ALA A 14 -80.50 -105.57 -53.04
N GLY A 15 -80.30 -106.48 -54.00
CA GLY A 15 -79.03 -107.18 -54.20
C GLY A 15 -77.89 -106.23 -54.63
N ASN A 16 -78.17 -105.28 -55.51
CA ASN A 16 -77.22 -104.25 -55.93
C ASN A 16 -76.84 -103.32 -54.78
N ALA A 17 -77.81 -102.91 -53.95
CA ALA A 17 -77.53 -102.10 -52.76
C ALA A 17 -76.63 -102.82 -51.74
N ILE A 18 -76.83 -104.13 -51.55
CA ILE A 18 -75.98 -104.96 -50.68
C ILE A 18 -74.54 -105.07 -51.23
N LEU A 19 -74.38 -105.24 -52.55
CA LEU A 19 -73.06 -105.24 -53.20
C LEU A 19 -72.37 -103.88 -53.11
N ALA A 20 -73.09 -102.77 -53.32
CA ALA A 20 -72.55 -101.42 -53.21
C ALA A 20 -72.06 -101.10 -51.78
N ALA A 21 -72.67 -101.73 -50.78
CA ALA A 21 -72.22 -101.67 -49.39
C ALA A 21 -71.03 -102.60 -49.08
N GLY A 22 -70.45 -103.28 -50.07
CA GLY A 22 -69.31 -104.18 -49.94
C GLY A 22 -69.62 -105.50 -49.23
N ARG A 23 -70.90 -105.89 -49.14
CA ARG A 23 -71.35 -107.11 -48.43
C ARG A 23 -71.78 -108.20 -49.42
N ALA A 24 -71.59 -109.46 -49.04
CA ALA A 24 -72.03 -110.58 -49.86
C ALA A 24 -73.57 -110.73 -49.83
N VAL A 25 -74.17 -110.91 -51.02
CA VAL A 25 -75.62 -111.10 -51.15
C VAL A 25 -75.98 -112.55 -50.80
N ASN A 26 -76.82 -112.74 -49.78
CA ASN A 26 -77.36 -114.03 -49.37
C ASN A 26 -78.87 -113.91 -49.11
N GLY A 27 -79.58 -115.04 -48.99
CA GLY A 27 -81.05 -115.01 -48.86
C GLY A 27 -81.54 -114.25 -47.62
N TYR A 28 -80.74 -114.18 -46.56
CA TYR A 28 -81.07 -113.44 -45.35
C TYR A 28 -80.85 -111.94 -45.51
N SER A 29 -79.74 -111.52 -46.15
CA SER A 29 -79.47 -110.10 -46.42
C SER A 29 -80.48 -109.50 -47.40
N LEU A 30 -80.91 -110.27 -48.41
CA LEU A 30 -82.02 -109.87 -49.31
C LEU A 30 -83.34 -109.72 -48.57
N ARG A 31 -83.67 -110.67 -47.67
CA ARG A 31 -84.87 -110.57 -46.84
C ARG A 31 -84.83 -109.35 -45.93
N ASN A 32 -83.68 -109.06 -45.32
CA ASN A 32 -83.54 -107.90 -44.43
C ASN A 32 -83.65 -106.58 -45.18
N ALA A 33 -83.15 -106.51 -46.42
CA ALA A 33 -83.25 -105.32 -47.26
C ALA A 33 -84.69 -105.08 -47.77
N ILE A 34 -85.43 -106.15 -48.08
CA ILE A 34 -86.80 -106.07 -48.65
C ILE A 34 -87.88 -106.09 -47.54
N GLY A 35 -87.54 -106.54 -46.34
CA GLY A 35 -88.43 -106.60 -45.17
C GLY A 35 -89.46 -107.73 -45.18
N SER A 36 -89.59 -108.50 -46.28
CA SER A 36 -90.54 -109.63 -46.36
C SER A 36 -90.11 -110.67 -47.40
N GLY A 37 -90.76 -111.85 -47.41
CA GLY A 37 -90.52 -112.92 -48.39
C GLY A 37 -89.71 -114.13 -47.89
N ARG A 38 -89.74 -115.26 -48.63
CA ARG A 38 -88.97 -116.47 -48.33
C ARG A 38 -87.53 -116.34 -48.85
N ALA A 39 -86.54 -116.42 -47.96
CA ALA A 39 -85.12 -116.24 -48.26
C ALA A 39 -84.63 -117.09 -49.45
N ASP A 40 -85.07 -118.35 -49.53
CA ASP A 40 -84.69 -119.28 -50.61
C ASP A 40 -85.20 -118.84 -52.00
N ARG A 41 -86.37 -118.17 -52.05
CA ARG A 41 -86.92 -117.62 -53.30
C ARG A 41 -86.15 -116.37 -53.73
N LEU A 42 -85.86 -115.48 -52.78
CA LEU A 42 -85.14 -114.22 -53.05
C LEU A 42 -83.73 -114.50 -53.58
N ILE A 43 -82.99 -115.40 -52.92
CA ILE A 43 -81.64 -115.74 -53.36
C ILE A 43 -81.61 -116.49 -54.68
N ARG A 44 -82.64 -117.31 -54.98
CA ARG A 44 -82.73 -118.00 -56.27
C ARG A 44 -82.93 -117.02 -57.42
N ILE A 45 -83.85 -116.07 -57.26
CA ILE A 45 -84.11 -115.03 -58.28
C ILE A 45 -82.89 -114.11 -58.44
N TRP A 46 -82.23 -113.75 -57.35
CA TRP A 46 -80.97 -113.00 -57.41
C TRP A 46 -79.87 -113.79 -58.09
N ALA A 47 -79.68 -115.07 -57.75
CA ALA A 47 -78.68 -115.92 -58.38
C ALA A 47 -78.96 -116.11 -59.87
N GLU A 48 -80.22 -116.23 -60.26
CA GLU A 48 -80.66 -116.29 -61.66
C GLU A 48 -80.36 -114.96 -62.38
N HIS A 49 -80.61 -113.80 -61.76
CA HIS A 49 -80.24 -112.50 -62.29
C HIS A 49 -78.72 -112.33 -62.44
N VAL A 50 -77.94 -112.76 -61.45
CA VAL A 50 -76.47 -112.74 -61.52
C VAL A 50 -75.94 -113.76 -62.52
N GLN A 51 -76.61 -114.88 -62.78
CA GLN A 51 -76.20 -115.80 -63.84
C GLN A 51 -76.54 -115.25 -65.24
N LEU A 52 -77.69 -114.59 -65.39
CA LEU A 52 -78.12 -113.99 -66.66
C LEU A 52 -77.34 -112.71 -66.99
N ASN A 53 -76.99 -111.90 -65.98
CA ASN A 53 -76.34 -110.59 -66.16
C ASN A 53 -74.88 -110.55 -65.68
N GLY A 54 -74.39 -111.55 -64.95
CA GLY A 54 -73.02 -111.61 -64.42
C GLY A 54 -71.98 -112.07 -65.43
N THR A 55 -72.32 -112.20 -66.71
CA THR A 55 -71.36 -112.33 -67.80
C THR A 55 -71.09 -110.99 -68.47
N THR A 56 -70.62 -110.00 -67.70
CA THR A 56 -70.00 -108.79 -68.28
C THR A 56 -68.51 -108.77 -67.97
N ALA A 57 -67.76 -109.28 -68.95
CA ALA A 57 -66.45 -108.81 -69.37
C ALA A 57 -65.32 -108.80 -68.32
N THR A 58 -64.86 -109.98 -67.90
CA THR A 58 -63.40 -110.20 -67.75
C THR A 58 -62.77 -110.30 -69.13
N GLY A 59 -62.85 -109.20 -69.88
CA GLY A 59 -61.88 -108.94 -70.92
C GLY A 59 -60.59 -108.58 -70.18
N VAL A 60 -59.73 -109.57 -69.96
CA VAL A 60 -58.30 -109.25 -70.00
C VAL A 60 -58.13 -108.67 -71.40
N MET A 61 -58.22 -107.34 -71.52
CA MET A 61 -57.66 -106.65 -72.66
C MET A 61 -56.19 -106.99 -72.58
N ASN A 62 -55.84 -108.11 -73.20
CA ASN A 62 -54.47 -108.46 -73.48
C ASN A 62 -54.06 -107.38 -74.49
N ILE A 63 -53.56 -106.27 -73.95
CA ILE A 63 -53.01 -105.18 -74.73
C ILE A 63 -52.04 -105.88 -75.68
N PRO A 64 -52.30 -105.87 -76.99
CA PRO A 64 -51.51 -106.66 -77.92
C PRO A 64 -50.02 -106.41 -77.66
N ALA A 65 -49.17 -107.43 -77.74
CA ALA A 65 -47.75 -107.30 -77.40
C ALA A 65 -47.07 -106.09 -78.10
N ARG A 66 -47.55 -105.73 -79.30
CA ARG A 66 -47.19 -104.51 -80.03
C ARG A 66 -47.53 -103.20 -79.28
N ALA A 67 -48.71 -103.10 -78.67
CA ALA A 67 -49.13 -101.96 -77.87
C ALA A 67 -48.39 -101.88 -76.52
N GLN A 68 -48.10 -103.01 -75.85
CA GLN A 68 -47.22 -103.02 -74.67
C GLN A 68 -45.79 -102.58 -75.02
N ALA A 69 -45.24 -103.06 -76.14
CA ALA A 69 -43.93 -102.62 -76.63
C ALA A 69 -43.91 -101.11 -76.94
N LEU A 70 -44.99 -100.57 -77.55
CA LEU A 70 -45.13 -99.14 -77.81
C LEU A 70 -45.20 -98.31 -76.52
N ILE A 71 -45.97 -98.75 -75.52
CA ILE A 71 -46.06 -98.09 -74.20
C ILE A 71 -44.71 -98.12 -73.49
N SER A 72 -44.03 -99.27 -73.44
CA SER A 72 -42.71 -99.38 -72.80
C SER A 72 -41.66 -98.51 -73.51
N THR A 73 -41.69 -98.46 -74.84
CA THR A 73 -40.80 -97.58 -75.61
C THR A 73 -41.09 -96.11 -75.31
N TYR A 74 -42.36 -95.73 -75.21
CA TYR A 74 -42.77 -94.37 -74.86
C TYR A 74 -42.37 -93.99 -73.42
N VAL A 75 -42.62 -94.86 -72.43
CA VAL A 75 -42.22 -94.64 -71.03
C VAL A 75 -40.70 -94.51 -70.91
N LYS A 76 -39.92 -95.41 -71.52
CA LYS A 76 -38.45 -95.29 -71.52
C LYS A 76 -37.97 -94.00 -72.19
N ARG A 77 -38.63 -93.57 -73.27
CA ARG A 77 -38.34 -92.29 -73.92
C ARG A 77 -38.65 -91.10 -73.01
N GLN A 78 -39.75 -91.17 -72.26
CA GLN A 78 -40.16 -90.13 -71.32
C GLN A 78 -39.27 -90.10 -70.08
N GLU A 79 -38.88 -91.25 -69.51
CA GLU A 79 -37.89 -91.38 -68.45
C GLU A 79 -36.53 -90.79 -68.88
N ALA A 80 -36.06 -91.13 -70.08
CA ALA A 80 -34.85 -90.55 -70.64
C ALA A 80 -34.97 -89.02 -70.80
N SER A 81 -36.12 -88.53 -71.24
CA SER A 81 -36.40 -87.09 -71.36
C SER A 81 -36.40 -86.37 -70.00
N VAL A 82 -37.01 -86.97 -68.97
CA VAL A 82 -37.03 -86.40 -67.62
C VAL A 82 -35.64 -86.41 -67.00
N ASN A 83 -34.86 -87.49 -67.18
CA ASN A 83 -33.49 -87.56 -66.69
C ASN A 83 -32.59 -86.51 -67.34
N LEU A 84 -32.75 -86.25 -68.65
CA LEU A 84 -32.03 -85.17 -69.32
C LEU A 84 -32.39 -83.80 -68.73
N LEU A 85 -33.69 -83.51 -68.54
CA LEU A 85 -34.14 -82.26 -67.91
C LEU A 85 -33.62 -82.09 -66.48
N LEU A 86 -33.58 -83.17 -65.68
CA LEU A 86 -33.02 -83.14 -64.33
C LEU A 86 -31.51 -82.89 -64.33
N GLN A 87 -30.78 -83.46 -65.29
CA GLN A 87 -29.34 -83.18 -65.45
C GLN A 87 -29.10 -81.73 -65.87
N GLU A 88 -29.86 -81.20 -66.83
CA GLU A 88 -29.79 -79.80 -67.24
C GLU A 88 -30.12 -78.87 -66.06
N LEU A 89 -31.18 -79.15 -65.31
CA LEU A 89 -31.55 -78.37 -64.12
C LEU A 89 -30.46 -78.41 -63.04
N ALA A 90 -29.85 -79.57 -62.80
CA ALA A 90 -28.78 -79.71 -61.83
C ALA A 90 -27.55 -78.88 -62.22
N VAL A 91 -27.18 -78.86 -63.52
CA VAL A 91 -26.10 -78.02 -64.04
C VAL A 91 -26.42 -76.54 -63.82
N VAL A 92 -27.61 -76.08 -64.23
CA VAL A 92 -28.05 -74.68 -64.07
C VAL A 92 -28.05 -74.26 -62.60
N LEU A 93 -28.58 -75.09 -61.70
CA LEU A 93 -28.58 -74.79 -60.26
C LEU A 93 -27.17 -74.73 -59.69
N SER A 94 -26.27 -75.63 -60.10
CA SER A 94 -24.87 -75.61 -59.66
C SER A 94 -24.14 -74.36 -60.15
N GLU A 95 -24.35 -73.98 -61.41
CA GLU A 95 -23.74 -72.78 -62.01
C GLU A 95 -24.28 -71.52 -61.34
N THR A 96 -25.59 -71.46 -61.06
CA THR A 96 -26.23 -70.33 -60.39
C THR A 96 -25.72 -70.21 -58.95
N ALA A 97 -25.72 -71.30 -58.17
CA ALA A 97 -25.20 -71.30 -56.80
C ALA A 97 -23.71 -70.93 -56.75
N ARG A 98 -22.92 -71.38 -57.72
CA ARG A 98 -21.52 -70.99 -57.85
C ARG A 98 -21.37 -69.50 -58.17
N SER A 99 -22.19 -68.96 -59.06
CA SER A 99 -22.19 -67.53 -59.39
C SER A 99 -22.52 -66.69 -58.16
N GLU A 100 -23.61 -67.03 -57.45
CA GLU A 100 -24.02 -66.35 -56.21
C GLU A 100 -22.93 -66.41 -55.14
N ALA A 101 -22.31 -67.58 -54.94
CA ALA A 101 -21.20 -67.72 -53.99
C ALA A 101 -19.97 -66.88 -54.38
N LEU A 102 -19.66 -66.75 -55.67
CA LEU A 102 -18.56 -65.91 -56.15
C LEU A 102 -18.87 -64.42 -55.91
N GLU A 103 -20.09 -63.98 -56.20
CA GLU A 103 -20.53 -62.61 -55.93
C GLU A 103 -20.48 -62.29 -54.43
N GLU A 104 -20.91 -63.21 -53.57
CA GLU A 104 -20.83 -63.05 -52.11
C GLU A 104 -19.36 -62.99 -51.64
N ILE A 105 -18.49 -63.86 -52.15
CA ILE A 105 -17.05 -63.83 -51.83
C ILE A 105 -16.43 -62.50 -52.27
N GLU A 106 -16.79 -61.98 -53.44
CA GLU A 106 -16.29 -60.70 -53.94
C GLU A 106 -16.77 -59.52 -53.08
N SER A 107 -18.05 -59.52 -52.71
CA SER A 107 -18.63 -58.56 -51.77
C SER A 107 -17.94 -58.59 -50.40
N LEU A 108 -17.73 -59.79 -49.83
CA LEU A 108 -17.03 -59.97 -48.56
C LEU A 108 -15.57 -59.50 -48.65
N LYS A 109 -14.87 -59.79 -49.75
CA LYS A 109 -13.51 -59.28 -49.97
C LYS A 109 -13.47 -57.76 -50.01
N ALA A 110 -14.40 -57.13 -50.73
CA ALA A 110 -14.51 -55.68 -50.78
C ALA A 110 -14.78 -55.09 -49.37
N SER A 111 -15.67 -55.72 -48.59
CA SER A 111 -15.95 -55.31 -47.21
C SER A 111 -14.74 -55.47 -46.29
N VAL A 112 -13.99 -56.56 -46.40
CA VAL A 112 -12.77 -56.79 -45.60
C VAL A 112 -11.70 -55.76 -45.94
N GLU A 113 -11.51 -55.45 -47.22
CA GLU A 113 -10.54 -54.45 -47.64
C GLU A 113 -10.93 -53.05 -47.16
N GLN A 114 -12.22 -52.70 -47.22
CA GLN A 114 -12.73 -51.46 -46.65
C GLN A 114 -12.47 -51.37 -45.14
N GLN A 115 -12.72 -52.44 -44.39
CA GLN A 115 -12.45 -52.49 -42.95
C GLN A 115 -10.95 -52.38 -42.64
N ARG A 116 -10.09 -53.03 -43.42
CA ARG A 116 -8.63 -52.91 -43.28
C ARG A 116 -8.14 -51.48 -43.49
N ASN A 117 -8.65 -50.82 -44.53
CA ASN A 117 -8.31 -49.41 -44.78
C ASN A 117 -8.79 -48.51 -43.64
N ALA A 118 -10.01 -48.73 -43.14
CA ALA A 118 -10.53 -47.98 -42.00
C ALA A 118 -9.72 -48.20 -40.71
N LEU A 119 -9.23 -49.42 -40.48
CA LEU A 119 -8.33 -49.71 -39.36
C LEU A 119 -6.99 -49.00 -39.50
N LEU A 120 -6.40 -49.00 -40.71
CA LEU A 120 -5.16 -48.28 -40.98
C LEU A 120 -5.31 -46.76 -40.75
N ASP A 121 -6.42 -46.18 -41.20
CA ASP A 121 -6.72 -44.76 -40.97
C ASP A 121 -6.90 -44.46 -39.48
N ALA A 122 -7.52 -45.37 -38.73
CA ALA A 122 -7.68 -45.24 -37.29
C ALA A 122 -6.33 -45.33 -36.55
N ASP A 123 -5.45 -46.25 -36.93
CA ASP A 123 -4.10 -46.36 -36.35
C ASP A 123 -3.30 -45.07 -36.59
N LEU A 124 -3.33 -44.51 -37.81
CA LEU A 124 -2.68 -43.24 -38.12
C LEU A 124 -3.26 -42.06 -37.33
N LEU A 125 -4.56 -42.09 -37.01
CA LEU A 125 -5.19 -41.07 -36.18
C LEU A 125 -4.75 -41.21 -34.71
N ILE A 126 -4.65 -42.43 -34.20
CA ILE A 126 -4.16 -42.71 -32.84
C ILE A 126 -2.73 -42.19 -32.70
N ASP A 127 -1.84 -42.52 -33.63
CA ASP A 127 -0.44 -42.05 -33.60
C ASP A 127 -0.36 -40.51 -33.55
N ARG A 128 -1.20 -39.81 -34.35
CA ARG A 128 -1.25 -38.34 -34.35
C ARG A 128 -1.77 -37.78 -33.02
N LEU A 129 -2.78 -38.41 -32.43
CA LEU A 129 -3.34 -37.99 -31.15
C LEU A 129 -2.37 -38.24 -30.00
N GLU A 130 -1.65 -39.36 -30.01
CA GLU A 130 -0.59 -39.65 -29.05
C GLU A 130 0.54 -38.63 -29.15
N GLN A 131 0.97 -38.29 -30.36
CA GLN A 131 1.97 -37.25 -30.58
C GLN A 131 1.48 -35.88 -30.08
N ALA A 132 0.24 -35.50 -30.40
CA ALA A 132 -0.33 -34.24 -29.95
C ALA A 132 -0.47 -34.18 -28.42
N ASN A 133 -0.85 -35.28 -27.77
CA ASN A 133 -0.90 -35.37 -26.31
C ASN A 133 0.50 -35.21 -25.71
N GLN A 134 1.52 -35.86 -26.28
CA GLN A 134 2.90 -35.72 -25.81
C GLN A 134 3.40 -34.27 -25.93
N ASP A 135 3.09 -33.59 -27.04
CA ASP A 135 3.43 -32.18 -27.24
C ASP A 135 2.72 -31.27 -26.22
N LEU A 136 1.44 -31.53 -25.94
CA LEU A 136 0.68 -30.80 -24.93
C LEU A 136 1.21 -31.03 -23.50
N GLU A 137 1.59 -32.26 -23.17
CA GLU A 137 2.21 -32.58 -21.88
C GLU A 137 3.55 -31.85 -21.72
N ASN A 138 4.37 -31.81 -22.76
CA ASN A 138 5.64 -31.07 -22.77
C ASN A 138 5.40 -29.56 -22.59
N GLN A 139 4.41 -28.99 -23.27
CA GLN A 139 4.02 -27.58 -23.10
C GLN A 139 3.52 -27.30 -21.69
N LEU A 140 2.73 -28.21 -21.12
CA LEU A 140 2.21 -28.06 -19.76
C LEU A 140 3.35 -28.03 -18.73
N VAL A 141 4.36 -28.90 -18.88
CA VAL A 141 5.55 -28.90 -18.01
C VAL A 141 6.30 -27.57 -18.13
N LEU A 142 6.56 -27.10 -19.36
CA LEU A 142 7.25 -25.84 -19.59
C LEU A 142 6.50 -24.64 -18.97
N GLU A 143 5.18 -24.58 -19.13
CA GLU A 143 4.36 -23.52 -18.55
C GLU A 143 4.33 -23.59 -17.02
N GLN A 144 4.33 -24.79 -16.44
CA GLN A 144 4.44 -24.96 -14.99
C GLN A 144 5.79 -24.46 -14.44
N GLU A 145 6.90 -24.76 -15.14
CA GLU A 145 8.23 -24.27 -14.80
C GLU A 145 8.31 -22.73 -14.92
N ASN A 146 7.80 -22.17 -16.02
CA ASN A 146 7.71 -20.71 -16.21
C ASN A 146 6.89 -20.04 -15.10
N ALA A 147 5.73 -20.60 -14.76
CA ALA A 147 4.89 -20.09 -13.70
C ALA A 147 5.58 -20.16 -12.33
N ALA A 148 6.33 -21.23 -12.05
CA ALA A 148 7.12 -21.35 -10.83
C ALA A 148 8.23 -20.29 -10.77
N GLN A 149 8.93 -20.07 -11.89
CA GLN A 149 9.98 -19.05 -11.98
C GLN A 149 9.43 -17.62 -11.78
N VAL A 150 8.28 -17.31 -12.38
CA VAL A 150 7.61 -16.01 -12.20
C VAL A 150 7.13 -15.82 -10.76
N ARG A 151 6.61 -16.86 -10.10
CA ARG A 151 6.24 -16.79 -8.69
C ARG A 151 7.44 -16.52 -7.79
N ALA A 152 8.57 -17.19 -8.03
CA ALA A 152 9.79 -16.96 -7.27
C ALA A 152 10.34 -15.54 -7.46
N SER A 153 10.27 -14.99 -8.68
CA SER A 153 10.71 -13.61 -8.93
C SER A 153 9.79 -12.57 -8.30
N LEU A 154 8.47 -12.83 -8.27
CA LEU A 154 7.51 -12.00 -7.56
C LEU A 154 7.77 -11.99 -6.05
N GLU A 155 8.00 -13.15 -5.44
CA GLU A 155 8.31 -13.25 -4.00
C GLU A 155 9.58 -12.48 -3.63
N LEU A 156 10.64 -12.60 -4.45
CA LEU A 156 11.86 -11.81 -4.28
C LEU A 156 11.61 -10.30 -4.38
N LEU A 157 10.76 -9.87 -5.32
CA LEU A 157 10.44 -8.46 -5.50
C LEU A 157 9.59 -7.91 -4.35
N GLU A 158 8.64 -8.69 -3.84
CA GLU A 158 7.83 -8.34 -2.67
C GLU A 158 8.69 -8.19 -1.42
N ASP A 159 9.64 -9.11 -1.20
CA ASP A 159 10.58 -9.02 -0.08
C ASP A 159 11.48 -7.79 -0.18
N GLN A 160 11.94 -7.45 -1.40
CA GLN A 160 12.73 -6.25 -1.62
C GLN A 160 11.89 -4.98 -1.37
N ALA A 161 10.65 -4.94 -1.86
CA ALA A 161 9.74 -3.82 -1.62
C ALA A 161 9.43 -3.62 -0.13
N ARG A 162 9.30 -4.72 0.64
CA ARG A 162 9.14 -4.66 2.11
C ARG A 162 10.36 -4.06 2.79
N LYS A 163 11.57 -4.49 2.41
CA LYS A 163 12.82 -3.94 2.95
C LYS A 163 12.96 -2.45 2.64
N ASP A 164 12.72 -2.06 1.40
CA ASP A 164 12.80 -0.66 0.97
C ASP A 164 11.76 0.20 1.67
N SER A 165 10.54 -0.31 1.85
CA SER A 165 9.49 0.39 2.61
C SER A 165 9.89 0.61 4.08
N SER A 166 10.49 -0.38 4.75
CA SER A 166 10.99 -0.20 6.11
C SER A 166 12.15 0.80 6.17
N ALA A 167 13.09 0.74 5.23
CA ALA A 167 14.22 1.66 5.17
C ALA A 167 13.77 3.10 4.92
N LEU A 168 12.74 3.30 4.09
CA LEU A 168 12.12 4.62 3.87
C LEU A 168 11.43 5.14 5.13
N ALA A 169 10.74 4.28 5.89
CA ALA A 169 10.12 4.69 7.16
C ALA A 169 11.19 5.14 8.17
N ASP A 170 12.28 4.38 8.32
CA ASP A 170 13.40 4.72 9.20
C ASP A 170 14.07 6.03 8.77
N LEU A 171 14.31 6.20 7.47
CA LEU A 171 14.90 7.43 6.93
C LEU A 171 13.99 8.64 7.18
N ASN A 172 12.67 8.49 7.00
CA ASN A 172 11.73 9.57 7.23
C ASN A 172 11.67 9.97 8.72
N SER A 173 11.76 8.99 9.64
CA SER A 173 11.88 9.27 11.08
C SER A 173 13.14 10.07 11.39
N ARG A 174 14.29 9.68 10.82
CA ARG A 174 15.57 10.39 11.01
C ARG A 174 15.54 11.81 10.43
N VAL A 175 14.90 11.99 9.28
CA VAL A 175 14.71 13.31 8.68
C VAL A 175 13.86 14.20 9.60
N HIS A 176 12.81 13.64 10.21
CA HIS A 176 11.97 14.39 11.14
C HIS A 176 12.74 14.80 12.41
N GLU A 177 13.51 13.89 12.99
CA GLU A 177 14.38 14.17 14.16
C GLU A 177 15.40 15.28 13.84
N VAL A 178 16.09 15.18 12.71
CA VAL A 178 17.05 16.21 12.26
C VAL A 178 16.36 17.56 12.00
N GLN A 179 15.11 17.56 11.52
CA GLN A 179 14.34 18.79 11.33
C GLN A 179 13.98 19.44 12.67
N GLU A 180 13.59 18.64 13.67
CA GLU A 180 13.29 19.10 15.02
C GLU A 180 14.55 19.69 15.68
N ASP A 181 15.68 18.98 15.61
CA ASP A 181 16.98 19.46 16.08
C ASP A 181 17.40 20.76 15.37
N ALA A 182 17.22 20.85 14.05
CA ALA A 182 17.54 22.06 13.31
C ALA A 182 16.65 23.24 13.71
N SER A 183 15.39 22.98 14.08
CA SER A 183 14.46 24.01 14.54
C SER A 183 14.83 24.53 15.94
N SER A 184 15.17 23.63 16.86
CA SER A 184 15.59 24.00 18.22
C SER A 184 16.92 24.75 18.22
N LEU A 185 17.88 24.32 17.40
CA LEU A 185 19.16 25.04 17.22
C LEU A 185 18.96 26.44 16.64
N ARG A 186 18.00 26.63 15.73
CA ARG A 186 17.66 27.96 15.19
C ARG A 186 17.06 28.86 16.27
N GLU A 187 16.20 28.33 17.12
CA GLU A 187 15.61 29.08 18.24
C GLU A 187 16.68 29.50 19.25
N LEU A 188 17.57 28.57 19.65
CA LEU A 188 18.70 28.86 20.54
C LEU A 188 19.65 29.91 19.94
N LEU A 189 19.94 29.81 18.64
CA LEU A 189 20.78 30.79 17.97
C LEU A 189 20.15 32.19 17.99
N GLU A 190 18.84 32.29 17.81
CA GLU A 190 18.15 33.56 17.83
C GLU A 190 18.09 34.16 19.25
N ASP A 191 17.83 33.33 20.27
CA ASP A 191 17.92 33.76 21.68
C ASP A 191 19.32 34.29 22.02
N GLU A 192 20.39 33.56 21.66
CA GLU A 192 21.77 34.02 21.87
C GLU A 192 22.10 35.32 21.14
N LYS A 193 21.61 35.51 19.91
CA LYS A 193 21.75 36.80 19.20
C LYS A 193 21.07 37.94 19.96
N THR A 194 19.89 37.71 20.51
CA THR A 194 19.19 38.76 21.29
C THR A 194 19.94 39.07 22.58
N LYS A 195 20.50 38.07 23.27
CA LYS A 195 21.35 38.27 24.45
C LYS A 195 22.61 39.05 24.11
N LEU A 196 23.29 38.68 23.02
CA LEU A 196 24.46 39.39 22.53
C LEU A 196 24.15 40.86 22.23
N SER A 197 23.07 41.14 21.50
CA SER A 197 22.66 42.51 21.20
C SER A 197 22.33 43.32 22.47
N ARG A 198 21.72 42.71 23.49
CA ARG A 198 21.51 43.37 24.79
C ARG A 198 22.83 43.68 25.49
N ALA A 199 23.76 42.73 25.50
CA ALA A 199 25.08 42.92 26.09
C ALA A 199 25.88 44.02 25.36
N GLU A 200 25.86 44.05 24.03
CA GLU A 200 26.47 45.10 23.22
C GLU A 200 25.90 46.50 23.56
N ASN A 201 24.58 46.61 23.68
CA ASN A 201 23.92 47.85 24.09
C ASN A 201 24.28 48.27 25.53
N GLU A 202 24.45 47.32 26.44
CA GLU A 202 24.88 47.59 27.81
C GLU A 202 26.33 48.08 27.85
N VAL A 203 27.22 47.47 27.08
CA VAL A 203 28.62 47.93 26.93
C VAL A 203 28.65 49.37 26.42
N LEU A 204 27.89 49.71 25.37
CA LEU A 204 27.80 51.09 24.87
C LEU A 204 27.34 52.08 25.95
N ARG A 205 26.30 51.73 26.72
CA ARG A 205 25.81 52.57 27.83
C ARG A 205 26.84 52.75 28.94
N LEU A 206 27.59 51.69 29.26
CA LEU A 206 28.67 51.75 30.25
C LEU A 206 29.83 52.61 29.76
N GLU A 207 30.20 52.51 28.49
CA GLU A 207 31.21 53.36 27.86
C GLU A 207 30.81 54.84 27.91
N GLU A 208 29.57 55.19 27.54
CA GLU A 208 29.04 56.55 27.65
C GLU A 208 29.06 57.07 29.09
N ARG A 209 28.66 56.23 30.06
CA ARG A 209 28.68 56.58 31.48
C ARG A 209 30.10 56.80 31.99
N ILE A 210 31.05 55.96 31.61
CA ILE A 210 32.47 56.12 31.97
C ILE A 210 33.01 57.43 31.38
N ALA A 211 32.73 57.72 30.10
CA ALA A 211 33.13 58.97 29.47
C ALA A 211 32.57 60.19 30.22
N GLY A 212 31.29 60.17 30.59
CA GLY A 212 30.66 61.22 31.38
C GLY A 212 31.27 61.39 32.78
N LEU A 213 31.61 60.30 33.46
CA LEU A 213 32.29 60.34 34.76
C LEU A 213 33.71 60.89 34.65
N VAL A 214 34.47 60.51 33.62
CA VAL A 214 35.80 61.04 33.35
C VAL A 214 35.74 62.55 33.13
N GLU A 215 34.77 63.03 32.35
CA GLU A 215 34.64 64.47 32.10
C GLU A 215 34.22 65.24 33.36
N LYS A 216 33.32 64.68 34.17
CA LYS A 216 32.96 65.23 35.48
C LYS A 216 34.17 65.28 36.43
N SER A 217 35.01 64.24 36.43
CA SER A 217 36.24 64.21 37.23
C SER A 217 37.18 65.35 36.81
N LYS A 218 37.38 65.56 35.51
CA LYS A 218 38.21 66.67 35.00
C LYS A 218 37.67 68.04 35.44
N GLN A 219 36.34 68.24 35.36
CA GLN A 219 35.70 69.49 35.80
C GLN A 219 35.85 69.71 37.31
N GLN A 220 35.76 68.66 38.11
CA GLN A 220 36.00 68.73 39.55
C GLN A 220 37.47 69.04 39.86
N ASP A 221 38.41 68.43 39.15
CA ASP A 221 39.84 68.70 39.30
C ASP A 221 40.18 70.14 38.92
N SER A 222 39.60 70.69 37.84
CA SER A 222 39.78 72.09 37.46
C SER A 222 39.19 73.04 38.50
N ALA A 223 37.99 72.76 39.01
CA ALA A 223 37.36 73.56 40.07
C ALA A 223 38.17 73.52 41.37
N LEU A 224 38.76 72.37 41.72
CA LEU A 224 39.65 72.25 42.88
C LEU A 224 40.95 73.05 42.70
N LEU A 225 41.52 73.09 41.50
CA LEU A 225 42.69 73.90 41.19
C LEU A 225 42.38 75.39 41.31
N ASP A 226 41.24 75.84 40.79
CA ASP A 226 40.81 77.24 40.91
C ASP A 226 40.52 77.62 42.37
N ALA A 227 39.80 76.77 43.11
CA ALA A 227 39.57 76.98 44.54
C ALA A 227 40.88 77.05 45.35
N ARG A 228 41.89 76.25 45.00
CA ARG A 228 43.24 76.32 45.62
C ARG A 228 43.94 77.64 45.29
N ARG A 229 43.85 78.12 44.05
CA ARG A 229 44.42 79.43 43.64
C ARG A 229 43.74 80.57 44.40
N ASP A 230 42.42 80.56 44.48
CA ASP A 230 41.65 81.57 45.22
C ASP A 230 41.99 81.58 46.71
N ALA A 231 42.11 80.38 47.32
CA ALA A 231 42.53 80.26 48.71
C ALA A 231 43.96 80.78 48.93
N GLN A 232 44.88 80.53 48.00
CA GLN A 232 46.24 81.09 48.06
C GLN A 232 46.23 82.61 47.92
N ALA A 233 45.48 83.16 46.95
CA ALA A 233 45.34 84.60 46.77
C ALA A 233 44.72 85.27 48.01
N SER A 234 43.74 84.62 48.66
CA SER A 234 43.18 85.11 49.94
C SER A 234 44.23 85.13 51.04
N ARG A 235 45.04 84.06 51.17
CA ARG A 235 46.14 84.02 52.16
C ARG A 235 47.21 85.07 51.90
N GLU A 236 47.56 85.33 50.65
CA GLU A 236 48.52 86.39 50.28
C GLU A 236 47.97 87.78 50.61
N ARG A 237 46.67 88.03 50.36
CA ARG A 237 46.00 89.27 50.78
C ARG A 237 45.97 89.40 52.30
N GLU A 238 45.61 88.35 53.04
CA GLU A 238 45.64 88.33 54.50
C GLU A 238 47.05 88.58 55.04
N ALA A 239 48.08 87.97 54.46
CA ALA A 239 49.48 88.20 54.83
C ALA A 239 49.89 89.66 54.58
N THR A 240 49.47 90.24 53.45
CA THR A 240 49.73 91.65 53.12
C THR A 240 49.04 92.59 54.11
N VAL A 241 47.76 92.36 54.40
CA VAL A 241 46.98 93.14 55.37
C VAL A 241 47.56 93.01 56.78
N ASN A 242 47.95 91.80 57.21
CA ASN A 242 48.61 91.58 58.48
C ASN A 242 49.97 92.28 58.55
N GLY A 243 50.74 92.28 57.46
CA GLY A 243 51.99 93.03 57.34
C GLY A 243 51.77 94.54 57.49
N GLN A 244 50.76 95.09 56.80
CA GLN A 244 50.35 96.50 56.95
C GLN A 244 49.91 96.81 58.39
N MET A 245 49.14 95.92 59.03
CA MET A 245 48.70 96.09 60.41
C MET A 245 49.87 96.12 61.39
N LEU A 246 50.85 95.22 61.24
CA LEU A 246 52.08 95.21 62.04
C LEU A 246 52.88 96.50 61.85
N GLN A 247 52.94 97.03 60.63
CA GLN A 247 53.62 98.29 60.36
C GLN A 247 52.90 99.47 61.01
N LEU A 248 51.57 99.55 60.87
CA LEU A 248 50.76 100.54 61.58
C LEU A 248 50.89 100.44 63.11
N GLN A 249 51.03 99.23 63.66
CA GLN A 249 51.31 99.03 65.07
C GLN A 249 52.68 99.59 65.48
N ARG A 250 53.74 99.32 64.70
CA ARG A 250 55.06 99.92 64.96
C ARG A 250 55.05 101.44 64.85
N ASP A 251 54.41 101.98 63.82
CA ASP A 251 54.29 103.42 63.62
C ASP A 251 53.57 104.06 64.80
N ARG A 252 52.48 103.43 65.27
CA ARG A 252 51.79 103.83 66.50
C ARG A 252 52.70 103.77 67.74
N ASP A 253 53.51 102.72 67.90
CA ASP A 253 54.43 102.60 69.04
C ASP A 253 55.51 103.70 69.01
N VAL A 254 56.06 104.00 67.82
CA VAL A 254 56.99 105.12 67.61
C VAL A 254 56.32 106.46 67.90
N ASP A 255 55.08 106.66 67.46
CA ASP A 255 54.30 107.87 67.76
C ASP A 255 54.07 108.01 69.27
N VAL A 256 53.76 106.91 69.97
CA VAL A 256 53.62 106.90 71.44
C VAL A 256 54.95 107.28 72.11
N GLU A 257 56.07 106.69 71.68
CA GLU A 257 57.40 107.08 72.18
C GLU A 257 57.70 108.56 71.93
N LEU A 258 57.41 109.07 70.73
CA LEU A 258 57.62 110.48 70.40
C LEU A 258 56.73 111.39 71.25
N ILE A 259 55.46 111.04 71.44
CA ILE A 259 54.53 111.77 72.33
C ILE A 259 55.07 111.78 73.77
N THR A 260 55.60 110.66 74.27
CA THR A 260 56.18 110.63 75.63
C THR A 260 57.43 111.49 75.75
N LYS A 261 58.33 111.48 74.75
CA LYS A 261 59.50 112.38 74.70
C LYS A 261 59.09 113.84 74.64
N LEU A 262 58.16 114.20 73.75
CA LEU A 262 57.63 115.56 73.66
C LEU A 262 56.96 116.00 74.97
N ARG A 263 56.21 115.12 75.64
CA ARG A 263 55.66 115.40 76.98
C ARG A 263 56.76 115.66 78.01
N LEU A 264 57.86 114.92 77.97
CA LEU A 264 59.02 115.12 78.86
C LEU A 264 59.74 116.44 78.53
N GLU A 265 59.94 116.75 77.25
CA GLU A 265 60.54 118.01 76.78
C GLU A 265 59.69 119.22 77.14
N VAL A 266 58.36 119.13 76.96
CA VAL A 266 57.42 120.16 77.42
C VAL A 266 57.44 120.29 78.94
N GLY A 267 57.49 119.17 79.68
CA GLY A 267 57.61 119.19 81.14
C GLY A 267 58.90 119.82 81.64
N THR A 268 60.03 119.52 80.99
CA THR A 268 61.34 120.11 81.32
C THR A 268 61.44 121.57 80.88
N ALA A 269 60.84 121.95 79.76
CA ALA A 269 60.71 123.35 79.34
C ALA A 269 59.83 124.14 80.33
N ALA A 270 58.70 123.59 80.76
CA ALA A 270 57.85 124.18 81.79
C ALA A 270 58.60 124.33 83.13
N ALA A 271 59.41 123.34 83.52
CA ALA A 271 60.27 123.44 84.70
C ALA A 271 61.35 124.52 84.56
N ARG A 272 61.98 124.67 83.39
CA ARG A 272 62.94 125.76 83.13
C ARG A 272 62.29 127.14 83.15
N VAL A 273 61.06 127.26 82.65
CA VAL A 273 60.28 128.52 82.74
C VAL A 273 59.96 128.82 84.20
N SER A 274 59.50 127.84 84.98
CA SER A 274 59.27 128.02 86.42
C SER A 274 60.56 128.41 87.16
N GLN A 275 61.70 127.82 86.79
CA GLN A 275 63.00 128.16 87.35
C GLN A 275 63.44 129.59 86.98
N SER A 276 63.29 130.01 85.72
CA SER A 276 63.65 131.37 85.30
C SER A 276 62.72 132.42 85.89
N GLU A 277 61.43 132.10 86.11
CA GLU A 277 60.50 132.94 86.88
C GLU A 277 60.92 133.08 88.34
N ALA A 278 61.39 131.99 88.97
CA ALA A 278 61.92 132.02 90.33
C ALA A 278 63.21 132.85 90.43
N GLU A 279 64.12 132.71 89.46
CA GLU A 279 65.36 133.50 89.37
C GLU A 279 65.07 134.99 89.11
N ALA A 280 64.11 135.31 88.24
CA ALA A 280 63.67 136.69 88.02
C ALA A 280 63.07 137.33 89.29
N ASN A 281 62.34 136.55 90.09
CA ASN A 281 61.84 137.00 91.39
C ASN A 281 62.97 137.18 92.43
N ALA A 282 63.99 136.31 92.41
CA ALA A 282 65.16 136.45 93.26
C ALA A 282 65.98 137.70 92.91
N TYR A 283 66.17 138.02 91.62
CA TYR A 283 66.84 139.24 91.17
C TYR A 283 66.07 140.51 91.54
N LYS A 284 64.72 140.47 91.49
CA LYS A 284 63.89 141.56 92.03
C LYS A 284 64.12 141.77 93.54
N GLY A 285 64.23 140.69 94.31
CA GLY A 285 64.52 140.76 95.75
C GLY A 285 65.91 141.33 96.06
N GLN A 286 66.92 140.98 95.26
CA GLN A 286 68.29 141.50 95.42
C GLN A 286 68.42 142.98 95.05
N LEU A 287 67.70 143.45 94.02
CA LEU A 287 67.64 144.87 93.67
C LEU A 287 66.96 145.71 94.76
N ALA A 288 65.94 145.19 95.43
CA ALA A 288 65.29 145.86 96.55
C ALA A 288 66.26 146.05 97.74
N GLN A 289 67.05 145.02 98.09
CA GLN A 289 68.02 145.08 99.18
C GLN A 289 69.22 145.99 98.91
N LEU A 290 69.62 146.14 97.64
CA LEU A 290 70.71 147.06 97.24
C LEU A 290 70.26 148.52 97.33
N ASN A 291 69.00 148.80 97.03
CA ASN A 291 68.43 150.15 97.11
C ASN A 291 68.30 150.65 98.56
N ASP A 292 67.92 149.77 99.49
CA ASP A 292 67.90 150.08 100.94
C ASP A 292 69.29 150.34 101.53
N ARG A 293 70.34 149.68 101.00
CA ARG A 293 71.73 149.84 101.43
C ARG A 293 72.35 151.17 100.99
N VAL A 294 71.95 151.71 99.84
CA VAL A 294 72.38 153.04 99.36
C VAL A 294 71.69 154.16 100.14
N GLY A 295 70.44 153.96 100.58
CA GLY A 295 69.72 154.92 101.45
C GLY A 295 70.32 155.05 102.86
N GLY A 296 70.87 153.97 103.42
CA GLY A 296 71.41 153.95 104.79
C GLY A 296 72.74 154.68 105.00
N LEU A 297 73.60 154.77 103.97
CA LEU A 297 74.93 155.40 104.08
C LEU A 297 74.89 156.94 104.00
N LEU A 298 73.77 157.54 103.63
CA LEU A 298 73.63 158.99 103.44
C LEU A 298 73.20 159.78 104.69
N SER A 299 72.92 159.15 105.85
CA SER A 299 72.32 159.85 107.02
C SER A 299 73.14 159.95 108.31
N ALA A 300 74.43 159.57 108.33
CA ALA A 300 75.29 159.69 109.50
C ALA A 300 76.60 160.50 109.22
N ILE A 301 76.47 161.83 109.13
CA ILE A 301 77.36 162.91 109.68
C ILE A 301 78.89 162.60 109.73
N GLY A 302 79.89 163.28 109.13
CA GLY A 302 80.16 164.66 108.62
C GLY A 302 81.62 165.07 109.03
N PRO A 303 82.21 166.25 108.70
CA PRO A 303 82.52 166.88 107.40
C PRO A 303 84.02 167.31 107.20
N GLY A 304 84.52 167.46 105.95
CA GLY A 304 85.64 168.38 105.60
C GLY A 304 86.82 167.91 104.71
N ALA A 305 86.94 168.57 103.54
CA ALA A 305 88.16 168.98 102.79
C ALA A 305 88.94 168.06 101.80
N ALA A 306 89.20 168.67 100.62
CA ALA A 306 90.33 168.50 99.67
C ALA A 306 90.42 167.18 98.87
N HIS A 307 90.95 167.11 97.64
CA HIS A 307 91.15 167.94 96.43
C HIS A 307 91.78 166.94 95.42
N GLU A 308 91.64 167.19 94.11
CA GLU A 308 92.04 166.36 92.95
C GLU A 308 91.01 165.33 92.45
#